data_AF-A0A6G0AEA2-F1
#
_entry.id   AF-A0A6G0AEA2-F1
#
_cell.length_a   1.000
_cell.length_b   1.000
_cell.length_c   1.000
_cell.angle_alpha   90.00
_cell.angle_beta   90.00
_cell.angle_gamma   90.00
#
_symmetry.space_group_name_H-M   'P 1'
#
loop_
_entity.id
_entity.type
_entity.pdbx_description
1 polymer ?
#
loop_
_entity_poly.entity_id
_entity_poly.type
_entity_poly.pdbx_seq_one_letter_code
_entity_poly.pdbx_strand_id
1 'polypeptide(L)' 'SGNKIIAGQEIKIPNSTDVKTKSKNDDYHIVENGETLYSIAIMYNTSVQKIKTLNHLSSSKIIVGQKLKVG' A
#
# COMPACT_ATOMS: atom_id res chain seq x y z
N SER A 1 -25.28 16.03 -17.44
CA SER A 1 -24.01 15.40 -17.88
C SER A 1 -23.18 15.04 -16.67
N GLY A 2 -23.13 13.75 -16.32
CA GLY A 2 -22.46 13.27 -15.11
C GLY A 2 -20.96 13.10 -15.33
N ASN A 3 -20.16 13.69 -14.46
CA ASN A 3 -18.73 13.43 -14.39
C ASN A 3 -18.52 12.09 -13.66
N LYS A 4 -18.25 11.03 -14.43
CA LYS A 4 -17.90 9.71 -13.88
C LYS A 4 -16.42 9.71 -13.50
N ILE A 5 -16.17 9.69 -12.20
CA ILE A 5 -14.87 9.44 -11.59
C ILE A 5 -14.67 7.93 -11.49
N ILE A 6 -13.60 7.43 -12.11
CA ILE A 6 -13.21 6.02 -12.05
C ILE A 6 -12.36 5.84 -10.79
N ALA A 7 -12.69 4.84 -9.97
CA ALA A 7 -11.89 4.49 -8.79
C ALA A 7 -10.45 4.15 -9.23
N GLY A 8 -9.48 4.96 -8.80
CA GLY A 8 -8.06 4.85 -9.19
C GLY A 8 -7.39 6.15 -9.67
N GLN A 9 -8.12 7.28 -9.77
CA GLN A 9 -7.54 8.56 -10.20
C GLN A 9 -7.05 9.40 -9.02
N GLU A 10 -5.73 9.57 -8.88
CA GLU A 10 -5.12 10.59 -7.99
C GLU A 10 -4.92 11.90 -8.79
N ILE A 11 -5.55 12.99 -8.34
CA ILE A 11 -5.30 14.34 -8.88
C ILE A 11 -4.12 14.93 -8.11
N LYS A 12 -2.93 14.92 -8.73
CA LYS A 12 -1.71 15.49 -8.12
C LYS A 12 -1.60 17.00 -8.36
N ILE A 13 -1.68 17.80 -7.29
CA ILE A 13 -0.87 19.03 -7.05
C ILE A 13 -1.17 19.69 -5.68
N PRO A 14 -0.23 20.42 -5.01
CA PRO A 14 1.23 20.48 -5.15
C PRO A 14 2.02 20.30 -3.81
N ASN A 15 3.34 20.16 -3.98
CA ASN A 15 4.43 20.20 -2.99
C ASN A 15 4.30 21.30 -1.90
N SER A 16 4.32 20.92 -0.62
CA SER A 16 4.93 21.72 0.44
C SER A 16 5.22 20.85 1.67
N THR A 17 6.33 21.15 2.30
CA THR A 17 6.88 20.52 3.51
C THR A 17 5.88 20.53 4.66
N ASP A 18 5.32 19.38 5.00
CA ASP A 18 4.62 19.19 6.27
C ASP A 18 5.16 17.96 6.99
N VAL A 19 5.65 18.23 8.19
CA VAL A 19 6.37 17.37 9.10
C VAL A 19 5.45 16.23 9.54
N LYS A 20 5.41 15.14 8.78
CA LYS A 20 4.60 13.97 9.15
C LYS A 20 5.42 13.09 10.09
N THR A 21 5.48 13.47 11.37
CA THR A 21 5.67 12.51 12.48
C THR A 21 4.46 11.59 12.52
N LYS A 22 4.35 10.73 11.50
CA LYS A 22 3.38 9.65 11.45
C LYS A 22 3.84 8.67 12.52
N SER A 23 3.18 8.69 13.68
CA SER A 23 3.24 7.60 14.64
C SER A 23 3.14 6.31 13.84
N LYS A 24 4.24 5.55 13.79
CA LYS A 24 4.30 4.28 13.06
C LYS A 24 3.46 3.29 13.84
N ASN A 25 2.14 3.39 13.67
CA ASN A 25 1.31 2.22 13.85
C ASN A 25 1.75 1.28 12.72
N ASP A 26 2.54 0.27 13.10
CA ASP A 26 2.90 -0.84 12.23
C ASP A 26 1.59 -1.56 11.87
N ASP A 27 0.90 -1.06 10.85
CA ASP A 27 -0.29 -1.72 10.33
C ASP A 27 0.13 -3.02 9.66
N TYR A 28 -0.62 -4.08 9.97
CA TYR A 28 -0.41 -5.41 9.41
C TYR A 28 -1.60 -5.81 8.55
N HIS A 29 -1.30 -6.57 7.49
CA HIS A 29 -2.29 -7.17 6.61
C HIS A 29 -2.08 -8.69 6.55
N ILE A 30 -3.16 -9.46 6.55
CA ILE A 30 -3.13 -10.92 6.36
C ILE A 30 -3.58 -11.19 4.93
N VAL A 31 -2.69 -11.75 4.11
CA VAL A 31 -2.95 -11.97 2.68
C VAL A 31 -4.15 -12.90 2.49
N GLU A 32 -5.10 -12.48 1.68
CA GLU A 32 -6.29 -13.24 1.28
C GLU A 32 -6.12 -13.85 -0.12
N ASN A 33 -7.07 -14.72 -0.49
CA ASN A 33 -7.04 -15.40 -1.78
C ASN A 33 -7.18 -14.40 -2.94
N GLY A 34 -6.29 -14.48 -3.92
CA GLY A 34 -6.30 -13.62 -5.11
C GLY A 34 -5.55 -12.30 -4.96
N GLU A 35 -4.98 -12.01 -3.79
CA GLU A 35 -4.22 -10.79 -3.58
C GLU A 35 -2.78 -10.86 -4.10
N THR A 36 -2.24 -9.68 -4.39
CA THR A 36 -0.85 -9.47 -4.79
C THR A 36 -0.25 -8.36 -3.94
N LEU A 37 1.08 -8.24 -3.90
CA LEU A 37 1.72 -7.09 -3.25
C LEU A 37 1.25 -5.75 -3.84
N TYR A 38 0.87 -5.73 -5.12
CA TYR A 38 0.39 -4.52 -5.79
C TYR A 38 -1.01 -4.12 -5.28
N SER A 39 -1.95 -5.05 -5.21
CA SER A 39 -3.30 -4.77 -4.69
C SER A 39 -3.25 -4.32 -3.23
N ILE A 40 -2.39 -4.95 -2.42
CA ILE A 40 -2.17 -4.58 -1.02
C ILE A 40 -1.52 -3.19 -0.93
N ALA A 41 -0.52 -2.89 -1.77
CA ALA A 41 0.10 -1.56 -1.78
C ALA A 41 -0.91 -0.43 -2.06
N ILE A 42 -1.83 -0.65 -3.00
CA ILE A 42 -2.92 0.30 -3.29
C ILE A 42 -3.84 0.43 -2.07
N MET A 43 -4.26 -0.69 -1.48
CA MET A 43 -5.19 -0.72 -0.33
C MET A 43 -4.68 0.15 0.83
N TYR A 44 -3.38 0.09 1.12
CA TYR A 44 -2.76 0.81 2.23
C TYR A 44 -2.09 2.12 1.83
N ASN A 45 -2.29 2.59 0.60
CA ASN A 45 -1.65 3.79 0.05
C ASN A 45 -0.12 3.80 0.31
N THR A 46 0.53 2.69 -0.02
CA THR A 46 1.96 2.44 0.16
C THR A 46 2.55 1.93 -1.15
N SER A 47 3.82 1.50 -1.15
CA SER A 47 4.46 0.92 -2.33
C SER A 47 4.85 -0.53 -2.13
N VAL A 48 4.84 -1.31 -3.21
CA VAL A 48 5.34 -2.69 -3.21
C VAL A 48 6.76 -2.73 -2.65
N GLN A 49 7.62 -1.80 -3.06
CA GLN A 49 9.00 -1.72 -2.57
C GLN A 49 9.05 -1.50 -1.06
N LYS A 50 8.20 -0.62 -0.50
CA LYS A 50 8.14 -0.39 0.94
C LYS A 50 7.67 -1.63 1.69
N ILE A 51 6.61 -2.30 1.22
CA ILE A 51 6.14 -3.57 1.80
C ILE A 51 7.26 -4.62 1.76
N LYS A 52 7.95 -4.77 0.62
CA LYS A 52 9.07 -5.70 0.50
C LYS A 52 10.18 -5.42 1.50
N THR A 53 10.59 -4.15 1.62
CA THR A 53 11.64 -3.75 2.57
C THR A 53 11.23 -4.02 4.02
N LEU A 54 9.99 -3.69 4.41
CA LEU A 54 9.48 -3.92 5.77
C LEU A 54 9.39 -5.40 6.15
N ASN A 55 9.22 -6.28 5.16
CA ASN A 55 9.04 -7.71 5.35
C ASN A 55 10.23 -8.56 4.86
N HIS A 56 11.36 -7.92 4.53
CA HIS A 56 12.57 -8.56 3.99
C HIS A 56 12.31 -9.50 2.79
N LEU A 57 11.36 -9.14 1.93
CA LEU A 57 11.00 -9.95 0.76
C LEU A 57 11.95 -9.66 -0.40
N SER A 58 12.64 -10.69 -0.88
CA SER A 58 13.46 -10.60 -2.10
C SER A 58 12.61 -10.59 -3.38
N SER A 59 11.46 -11.27 -3.36
CA SER A 59 10.54 -11.40 -4.50
C SER A 59 9.15 -10.85 -4.19
N SER A 60 8.26 -10.85 -5.19
CA SER A 60 6.85 -10.48 -5.01
C SER A 60 5.94 -11.67 -4.70
N LYS A 61 6.51 -12.85 -4.44
CA LYS A 61 5.75 -14.04 -4.04
C LYS A 61 5.23 -13.85 -2.62
N ILE A 62 3.93 -14.01 -2.45
CA ILE A 62 3.24 -14.01 -1.17
C ILE A 62 2.27 -15.19 -1.15
N ILE A 63 1.92 -15.65 0.04
CA ILE A 63 1.00 -16.78 0.24
C ILE A 63 -0.20 -16.33 1.08
N VAL A 64 -1.36 -16.95 0.85
CA VAL A 64 -2.56 -16.72 1.66
C VAL A 64 -2.24 -17.03 3.13
N GLY A 65 -2.72 -16.16 4.04
CA GLY A 65 -2.45 -16.22 5.46
C GLY A 65 -1.13 -15.56 5.88
N GLN A 66 -0.29 -15.11 4.94
CA GLN A 66 0.96 -14.41 5.28
C GLN A 66 0.67 -13.06 5.92
N LYS A 67 1.29 -12.79 7.05
CA LYS A 67 1.24 -11.49 7.73
C LYS A 67 2.29 -10.55 7.15
N LEU A 68 1.86 -9.39 6.64
CA LEU A 68 2.71 -8.37 6.03
C LEU A 68 2.61 -7.05 6.79
N LYS A 69 3.76 -6.43 7.09
CA LYS A 69 3.87 -5.03 7.48
C LYS A 69 3.60 -4.12 6.29
N VAL A 70 2.68 -3.16 6.43
CA VAL A 70 2.25 -2.27 5.32
C VAL A 70 2.41 -0.78 5.63
N GLY A 71 2.53 -0.41 6.91
CA GLY A 71 2.66 0.97 7.42
C GLY A 71 4.09 1.39 7.75
#